data_AF-A0A9W3C8B5-F1
#
_entry.id   AF-A0A9W3C8B5-F1
#
_cell.length_a   1.000
_cell.length_b   1.000
_cell.length_c   1.000
_cell.angle_alpha   90.00
_cell.angle_beta   90.00
_cell.angle_gamma   90.00
#
_symmetry.space_group_name_H-M   'P 1'
#
loop_
_entity.id
_entity.type
_entity.pdbx_description
1 polymer ?
#
loop_
_entity_poly.entity_id
_entity_poly.type
_entity_poly.pdbx_seq_one_letter_code
_entity_poly.pdbx_strand_id
1 'polypeptide(L)'
;MKRPTLSKKIDQLIYRNHKSATTNVIGCLVLHAIRSEIFERFQRAYVGMANKESSELGNLPTSPMAERARTCETTGERLRNRELAYGFDLDYKNDPPTLVPCTWSKNYAIGLYGRIGLQCYNLQNGTNLKFKRLEKHSTKRTGRYSSVYITLDATDPATGSVCSFQTQFSNAGSHLRLRARITWLTFAARIKQIPNEPIDDDWDEDTPGINEFYKVPLPKWFSDERGSKKYYVPESELHDNDWLQLLMEVAFFSKANRRLDAYLPLELNSVVVETLEDEPRDKLKADNAIFYISYKCCADPCSTPLAGDHRAVVRKTMDGKPGHMCLEVAFTKEQNKNEEE
;
A
#
# COMPACT_ATOMS: atom_id res chain seq x y z
N MET A 1 -51.74 37.18 4.44
CA MET A 1 -50.30 37.31 4.77
C MET A 1 -49.81 36.03 5.43
N LYS A 2 -49.10 35.15 4.69
CA LYS A 2 -48.51 33.91 5.24
C LYS A 2 -47.06 34.17 5.65
N ARG A 3 -46.69 33.82 6.89
CA ARG A 3 -45.31 33.90 7.39
C ARG A 3 -44.42 32.92 6.62
N PRO A 4 -43.19 33.29 6.21
CA PRO A 4 -42.30 32.37 5.50
C PRO A 4 -41.72 31.33 6.46
N THR A 5 -41.59 30.09 5.97
CA THR A 5 -40.95 28.97 6.64
C THR A 5 -39.42 29.16 6.73
N LEU A 6 -38.84 28.61 7.81
CA LEU A 6 -37.44 28.76 8.25
C LEU A 6 -36.40 28.52 7.13
N SER A 7 -36.70 27.64 6.18
CA SER A 7 -35.85 27.35 5.01
C SER A 7 -35.54 28.60 4.17
N LYS A 8 -36.53 29.48 3.94
CA LYS A 8 -36.35 30.67 3.09
C LYS A 8 -35.55 31.80 3.74
N LYS A 9 -35.37 31.78 5.07
CA LYS A 9 -34.49 32.74 5.77
C LYS A 9 -33.02 32.33 5.71
N ILE A 10 -32.73 31.03 5.57
CA ILE A 10 -31.37 30.50 5.50
C ILE A 10 -30.78 30.76 4.10
N ASP A 11 -31.58 30.58 3.04
CA ASP A 11 -31.12 30.82 1.67
C ASP A 11 -30.81 32.32 1.40
N GLN A 12 -31.53 33.26 2.04
CA GLN A 12 -31.22 34.69 1.95
C GLN A 12 -29.98 35.11 2.77
N LEU A 13 -29.59 34.34 3.80
CA LEU A 13 -28.37 34.63 4.57
C LEU A 13 -27.10 34.14 3.86
N ILE A 14 -27.22 33.07 3.08
CA ILE A 14 -26.09 32.51 2.31
C ILE A 14 -25.79 33.40 1.09
N TYR A 15 -26.82 33.94 0.42
CA TYR A 15 -26.64 34.76 -0.78
C TYR A 15 -26.04 36.17 -0.50
N ARG A 16 -26.07 36.65 0.76
CA ARG A 16 -25.55 37.99 1.12
C ARG A 16 -24.11 38.03 1.61
N ASN A 17 -23.44 36.89 1.81
CA ASN A 17 -22.08 36.85 2.34
C ASN A 17 -20.96 36.71 1.29
N HIS A 18 -21.29 36.79 -0.01
CA HIS A 18 -20.29 37.02 -1.06
C HIS A 18 -19.90 38.50 -1.15
N LYS A 19 -19.32 39.06 -0.08
CA LYS A 19 -18.45 40.26 -0.06
C LYS A 19 -18.23 40.69 1.40
N SER A 20 -17.11 40.28 1.99
CA SER A 20 -16.28 41.07 2.91
C SER A 20 -15.41 40.12 3.75
N ALA A 21 -14.10 40.33 3.69
CA ALA A 21 -13.13 39.62 4.51
C ALA A 21 -13.24 40.10 5.97
N THR A 22 -14.04 39.43 6.81
CA THR A 22 -13.96 39.54 8.29
C THR A 22 -14.72 38.44 9.07
N THR A 23 -15.15 37.35 8.44
CA THR A 23 -16.10 36.38 9.06
C THR A 23 -15.48 35.01 9.37
N ASN A 24 -14.28 34.96 9.98
CA ASN A 24 -13.63 33.69 10.32
C ASN A 24 -13.58 33.35 11.83
N VAL A 25 -13.99 34.28 12.71
CA VAL A 25 -13.96 34.05 14.17
C VAL A 25 -15.31 33.60 14.72
N ILE A 26 -16.43 34.08 14.16
CA ILE A 26 -17.78 33.74 14.64
C ILE A 26 -18.21 32.33 14.19
N GLY A 27 -17.77 31.87 13.02
CA GLY A 27 -18.05 30.51 12.53
C GLY A 27 -17.41 29.41 13.39
N CYS A 28 -16.21 29.65 13.91
CA CYS A 28 -15.53 28.69 14.79
C CYS A 28 -16.21 28.56 16.17
N LEU A 29 -16.75 29.65 16.73
CA LEU A 29 -17.42 29.63 18.03
C LEU A 29 -18.79 28.90 17.97
N VAL A 30 -19.53 29.03 16.87
CA VAL A 30 -20.82 28.34 16.69
C VAL A 30 -20.63 26.83 16.49
N LEU A 31 -19.60 26.39 15.76
CA LEU A 31 -19.27 24.97 15.60
C LEU A 31 -18.80 24.33 16.92
N HIS A 32 -18.11 25.09 17.79
CA HIS A 32 -17.65 24.58 19.08
C HIS A 32 -18.81 24.42 20.09
N ALA A 33 -19.78 25.34 20.07
CA ALA A 33 -20.98 25.25 20.91
C ALA A 33 -21.87 24.04 20.52
N ILE A 34 -22.06 23.81 19.21
CA ILE A 34 -22.85 22.67 18.70
C ILE A 34 -22.17 21.32 19.03
N ARG A 35 -20.83 21.26 18.99
CA ARG A 35 -20.09 20.03 19.37
C ARG A 35 -20.20 19.70 20.86
N SER A 36 -20.22 20.70 21.74
CA SER A 36 -20.34 20.50 23.18
C SER A 36 -21.73 19.97 23.59
N GLU A 37 -22.78 20.52 22.99
CA GLU A 37 -24.16 20.17 23.34
C GLU A 37 -24.59 18.79 22.81
N ILE A 38 -24.01 18.35 21.69
CA ILE A 38 -24.18 16.99 21.15
C ILE A 38 -23.42 15.96 22.01
N PHE A 39 -22.23 16.30 22.52
CA PHE A 39 -21.42 15.43 23.36
C PHE A 39 -22.07 15.19 24.74
N GLU A 40 -22.63 16.23 25.35
CA GLU A 40 -23.39 16.16 26.61
C GLU A 40 -24.66 15.29 26.48
N ARG A 41 -25.37 15.38 25.35
CA ARG A 41 -26.53 14.52 25.08
C ARG A 41 -26.15 13.05 24.89
N PHE A 42 -24.99 12.77 24.30
CA PHE A 42 -24.48 11.41 24.15
C PHE A 42 -24.07 10.80 25.49
N GLN A 43 -23.42 11.56 26.38
CA GLN A 43 -23.05 11.11 27.72
C GLN A 43 -24.28 10.79 28.59
N ARG A 44 -25.35 11.61 28.55
CA ARG A 44 -26.59 11.32 29.30
C ARG A 44 -27.35 10.11 28.78
N ALA A 45 -27.35 9.86 27.47
CA ALA A 45 -27.93 8.65 26.90
C ALA A 45 -27.15 7.39 27.30
N TYR A 46 -25.82 7.48 27.39
CA TYR A 46 -24.95 6.37 27.79
C TYR A 46 -25.12 6.00 29.28
N VAL A 47 -25.21 7.00 30.16
CA VAL A 47 -25.46 6.78 31.61
C VAL A 47 -26.89 6.30 31.86
N GLY A 48 -27.87 6.73 31.04
CA GLY A 48 -29.25 6.23 31.10
C GLY A 48 -29.43 4.78 30.66
N MET A 49 -28.56 4.26 29.77
CA MET A 49 -28.56 2.86 29.36
C MET A 49 -27.85 1.95 30.38
N ALA A 50 -26.79 2.44 31.06
CA ALA A 50 -26.08 1.69 32.08
C ALA A 50 -26.92 1.40 33.35
N ASN A 51 -27.89 2.26 33.67
CA ASN A 51 -28.76 2.09 34.84
C ASN A 51 -30.00 1.21 34.60
N LYS A 52 -30.20 0.68 33.38
CA LYS A 52 -31.38 -0.12 33.05
C LYS A 52 -31.13 -1.63 33.00
N GLU A 53 -29.88 -2.08 33.14
CA GLU A 53 -29.52 -3.51 33.19
C GLU A 53 -29.47 -4.10 34.62
N SER A 54 -29.83 -3.34 35.66
CA SER A 54 -29.76 -3.80 37.06
C SER A 54 -31.08 -4.30 37.67
N SER A 55 -32.16 -4.50 36.92
CA SER A 55 -33.40 -5.01 37.48
C SER A 55 -34.15 -5.91 36.51
N GLU A 56 -33.78 -7.19 36.48
CA GLU A 56 -34.68 -8.32 36.20
C GLU A 56 -33.86 -9.62 36.31
N LEU A 57 -33.85 -10.19 37.53
CA LEU A 57 -33.21 -11.46 37.84
C LEU A 57 -34.32 -12.43 38.25
N GLY A 58 -34.60 -13.40 37.39
CA GLY A 58 -35.65 -14.41 37.59
C GLY A 58 -35.41 -15.70 36.80
N ASN A 59 -34.71 -16.63 37.44
CA ASN A 59 -34.87 -18.10 37.40
C ASN A 59 -34.19 -19.01 36.33
N LEU A 60 -33.35 -19.91 36.89
CA LEU A 60 -32.96 -21.29 36.52
C LEU A 60 -31.81 -21.55 35.50
N PRO A 61 -31.09 -22.71 35.60
CA PRO A 61 -29.66 -22.70 35.89
C PRO A 61 -28.79 -23.32 34.79
N THR A 62 -27.70 -22.65 34.48
CA THR A 62 -26.45 -23.27 34.00
C THR A 62 -25.31 -22.42 34.53
N SER A 63 -24.36 -23.05 35.25
CA SER A 63 -23.30 -22.35 35.99
C SER A 63 -22.60 -21.27 35.14
N PRO A 64 -22.71 -19.97 35.50
CA PRO A 64 -22.10 -18.86 34.76
C PRO A 64 -20.57 -18.92 34.73
N MET A 65 -19.97 -19.67 35.66
CA MET A 65 -18.52 -19.83 35.74
C MET A 65 -17.95 -20.71 34.63
N ALA A 66 -18.68 -21.73 34.15
CA ALA A 66 -18.21 -22.59 33.05
C ALA A 66 -18.29 -21.91 31.68
N GLU A 67 -19.23 -20.97 31.52
CA GLU A 67 -19.35 -20.14 30.32
C GLU A 67 -18.35 -18.98 30.34
N ARG A 68 -18.11 -18.34 31.49
CA ARG A 68 -17.00 -17.38 31.68
C ARG A 68 -15.63 -18.00 31.52
N ALA A 69 -15.39 -19.22 32.03
CA ALA A 69 -14.12 -19.92 31.89
C ALA A 69 -13.86 -20.29 30.41
N ARG A 70 -14.86 -20.89 29.72
CA ARG A 70 -14.74 -21.19 28.28
C ARG A 70 -14.57 -19.93 27.44
N THR A 71 -15.30 -18.85 27.73
CA THR A 71 -15.12 -17.57 27.00
C THR A 71 -13.79 -16.90 27.31
N CYS A 72 -13.27 -16.96 28.53
CA CYS A 72 -11.91 -16.48 28.86
C CYS A 72 -10.82 -17.34 28.21
N GLU A 73 -10.94 -18.66 28.18
CA GLU A 73 -10.01 -19.56 27.49
C GLU A 73 -10.04 -19.32 25.97
N THR A 74 -11.23 -19.22 25.37
CA THR A 74 -11.39 -18.92 23.94
C THR A 74 -10.89 -17.51 23.60
N THR A 75 -11.07 -16.54 24.51
CA THR A 75 -10.57 -15.17 24.33
C THR A 75 -9.05 -15.12 24.50
N GLY A 76 -8.49 -15.88 25.43
CA GLY A 76 -7.06 -16.04 25.65
C GLY A 76 -6.36 -16.74 24.48
N GLU A 77 -6.93 -17.83 23.95
CA GLU A 77 -6.46 -18.49 22.72
C GLU A 77 -6.57 -17.58 21.51
N ARG A 78 -7.67 -16.81 21.40
CA ARG A 78 -7.85 -15.83 20.32
C ARG A 78 -6.86 -14.68 20.42
N LEU A 79 -6.54 -14.20 21.62
CA LEU A 79 -5.52 -13.17 21.84
C LEU A 79 -4.11 -13.72 21.57
N ARG A 80 -3.80 -14.96 21.98
CA ARG A 80 -2.55 -15.64 21.64
C ARG A 80 -2.41 -15.84 20.12
N ASN A 81 -3.44 -16.33 19.43
CA ASN A 81 -3.44 -16.46 17.98
C ASN A 81 -3.31 -15.10 17.27
N ARG A 82 -3.84 -14.02 17.87
CA ARG A 82 -3.71 -12.65 17.38
C ARG A 82 -2.28 -12.12 17.47
N GLU A 83 -1.57 -12.44 18.55
CA GLU A 83 -0.15 -12.09 18.74
C GLU A 83 0.77 -12.93 17.84
N LEU A 84 0.42 -14.19 17.58
CA LEU A 84 1.17 -15.11 16.72
C LEU A 84 0.91 -14.94 15.21
N ALA A 85 -0.14 -14.20 14.81
CA ALA A 85 -0.50 -14.02 13.40
C ALA A 85 0.26 -12.88 12.69
N TYR A 86 0.92 -12.00 13.46
CA TYR A 86 1.69 -10.84 12.96
C TYR A 86 1.01 -10.03 11.84
N GLY A 87 -0.33 -9.94 11.84
CA GLY A 87 -1.11 -9.20 10.83
C GLY A 87 -1.73 -10.03 9.71
N PHE A 88 -1.23 -11.22 9.40
CA PHE A 88 -1.67 -12.04 8.25
C PHE A 88 -2.95 -12.84 8.50
N ASP A 89 -3.14 -13.33 9.72
CA ASP A 89 -4.24 -14.19 10.11
C ASP A 89 -5.14 -13.52 11.19
N LEU A 90 -5.38 -12.20 11.06
CA LEU A 90 -6.22 -11.45 12.01
C LEU A 90 -7.71 -11.55 11.67
N ASP A 91 -8.49 -12.24 12.51
CA ASP A 91 -9.96 -12.16 12.54
C ASP A 91 -10.40 -10.97 13.41
N TYR A 92 -10.45 -9.78 12.82
CA TYR A 92 -11.16 -8.66 13.45
C TYR A 92 -12.66 -9.03 13.48
N LYS A 93 -13.27 -9.07 14.68
CA LYS A 93 -14.71 -9.35 14.85
C LYS A 93 -15.64 -8.42 14.05
N ASN A 94 -15.10 -7.40 13.38
CA ASN A 94 -15.87 -6.46 12.55
C ASN A 94 -15.64 -6.60 11.05
N ASP A 95 -14.58 -7.29 10.59
CA ASP A 95 -14.39 -7.64 9.17
C ASP A 95 -13.47 -8.89 9.08
N PRO A 96 -13.97 -10.05 8.61
CA PRO A 96 -13.13 -11.20 8.32
C PRO A 96 -12.11 -10.85 7.22
N PRO A 97 -10.93 -11.50 7.17
CA PRO A 97 -9.99 -11.29 6.07
C PRO A 97 -10.70 -11.50 4.73
N THR A 98 -10.61 -10.51 3.84
CA THR A 98 -11.31 -10.56 2.56
C THR A 98 -10.71 -11.67 1.72
N LEU A 99 -11.45 -12.78 1.59
CA LEU A 99 -11.17 -13.80 0.60
C LEU A 99 -11.38 -13.19 -0.77
N VAL A 100 -10.34 -13.18 -1.60
CA VAL A 100 -10.44 -12.58 -2.92
C VAL A 100 -10.86 -13.65 -3.93
N PRO A 101 -12.04 -13.53 -4.57
CA PRO A 101 -12.38 -14.38 -5.70
C PRO A 101 -11.31 -14.24 -6.78
N CYS A 102 -11.04 -15.30 -7.55
CA CYS A 102 -9.96 -15.38 -8.56
C CYS A 102 -10.01 -14.35 -9.71
N THR A 103 -10.82 -13.29 -9.63
CA THR A 103 -10.91 -12.24 -10.64
C THR A 103 -9.95 -11.10 -10.31
N TRP A 104 -8.82 -11.08 -11.03
CA TRP A 104 -7.73 -10.10 -10.98
C TRP A 104 -8.17 -8.63 -10.92
N SER A 105 -9.30 -8.28 -11.53
CA SER A 105 -9.67 -6.89 -11.84
C SER A 105 -9.91 -6.02 -10.59
N LYS A 106 -10.74 -6.46 -9.65
CA LYS A 106 -11.16 -5.61 -8.51
C LYS A 106 -10.08 -5.40 -7.44
N ASN A 107 -9.01 -6.20 -7.44
CA ASN A 107 -7.95 -6.17 -6.42
C ASN A 107 -6.54 -6.08 -7.04
N TYR A 108 -6.43 -5.52 -8.25
CA TYR A 108 -5.18 -5.46 -9.00
C TYR A 108 -4.03 -4.85 -8.17
N ALA A 109 -4.29 -3.76 -7.43
CA ALA A 109 -3.29 -3.13 -6.57
C ALA A 109 -2.76 -4.08 -5.47
N ILE A 110 -3.64 -4.87 -4.83
CA ILE A 110 -3.24 -5.84 -3.81
C ILE A 110 -2.43 -6.98 -4.43
N GLY A 111 -2.84 -7.45 -5.61
CA GLY A 111 -2.07 -8.45 -6.37
C GLY A 111 -0.68 -7.93 -6.76
N LEU A 112 -0.58 -6.65 -7.16
CA LEU A 112 0.68 -5.99 -7.46
C LEU A 112 1.59 -5.93 -6.23
N TYR A 113 1.08 -5.53 -5.06
CA TYR A 113 1.83 -5.52 -3.81
C TYR A 113 2.33 -6.92 -3.40
N GLY A 114 1.49 -7.94 -3.57
CA GLY A 114 1.86 -9.33 -3.34
C GLY A 114 3.01 -9.79 -4.24
N ARG A 115 2.94 -9.48 -5.54
CA ARG A 115 4.01 -9.78 -6.52
C ARG A 115 5.33 -9.09 -6.21
N ILE A 116 5.29 -7.87 -5.70
CA ILE A 116 6.50 -7.14 -5.27
C ILE A 116 7.17 -7.88 -4.11
N GLY A 117 6.41 -8.33 -3.11
CA GLY A 117 6.96 -9.15 -2.04
C GLY A 117 7.53 -10.48 -2.56
N LEU A 118 6.80 -11.17 -3.44
CA LEU A 118 7.31 -12.41 -4.04
C LEU A 118 8.65 -12.20 -4.76
N GLN A 119 8.78 -11.07 -5.46
CA GLN A 119 10.02 -10.74 -6.15
C GLN A 119 11.15 -10.35 -5.20
N CYS A 120 10.86 -9.66 -4.09
CA CYS A 120 11.82 -9.43 -3.01
C CYS A 120 12.41 -10.76 -2.53
N TYR A 121 11.56 -11.75 -2.24
CA TYR A 121 11.99 -13.07 -1.81
C TYR A 121 12.83 -13.79 -2.88
N ASN A 122 12.41 -13.74 -4.15
CA ASN A 122 13.16 -14.33 -5.26
C ASN A 122 14.57 -13.75 -5.40
N LEU A 123 14.71 -12.42 -5.27
CA LEU A 123 16.01 -11.76 -5.32
C LEU A 123 16.91 -12.19 -4.16
N GLN A 124 16.38 -12.23 -2.93
CA GLN A 124 17.16 -12.57 -1.74
C GLN A 124 17.54 -14.07 -1.65
N ASN A 125 16.70 -14.96 -2.18
CA ASN A 125 16.88 -16.41 -2.03
C ASN A 125 17.33 -17.10 -3.33
N GLY A 126 17.47 -16.37 -4.43
CA GLY A 126 17.81 -16.93 -5.74
C GLY A 126 16.73 -17.87 -6.30
N THR A 127 15.47 -17.70 -5.90
CA THR A 127 14.33 -18.51 -6.36
C THR A 127 13.62 -17.87 -7.55
N ASN A 128 12.67 -18.59 -8.15
CA ASN A 128 11.86 -18.11 -9.28
C ASN A 128 10.37 -18.40 -9.09
N LEU A 129 9.86 -18.18 -7.86
CA LEU A 129 8.45 -18.40 -7.54
C LEU A 129 7.57 -17.43 -8.35
N LYS A 130 6.49 -17.97 -8.93
CA LYS A 130 5.52 -17.20 -9.73
C LYS A 130 4.22 -17.04 -8.97
N PHE A 131 3.63 -15.85 -9.08
CA PHE A 131 2.32 -15.59 -8.50
C PHE A 131 1.25 -16.46 -9.16
N LYS A 132 0.45 -17.16 -8.36
CA LYS A 132 -0.67 -17.98 -8.84
C LYS A 132 -2.01 -17.31 -8.55
N ARG A 133 -2.25 -16.93 -7.29
CA ARG A 133 -3.56 -16.44 -6.84
C ARG A 133 -3.44 -15.65 -5.55
N LEU A 134 -4.24 -14.60 -5.41
CA LEU A 134 -4.43 -13.90 -4.14
C LEU A 134 -5.44 -14.66 -3.29
N GLU A 135 -5.06 -15.10 -2.08
CA GLU A 135 -5.97 -15.80 -1.18
C GLU A 135 -6.75 -14.81 -0.32
N LYS A 136 -6.02 -13.95 0.38
CA LYS A 136 -6.60 -12.97 1.30
C LYS A 136 -5.66 -11.81 1.55
N HIS A 137 -6.24 -10.73 2.08
CA HIS A 137 -5.46 -9.62 2.62
C HIS A 137 -6.18 -8.97 3.80
N SER A 138 -5.41 -8.30 4.64
CA SER A 138 -5.90 -7.42 5.69
C SER A 138 -5.16 -6.08 5.60
N THR A 139 -5.76 -5.02 6.12
CA THR A 139 -5.13 -3.70 6.19
C THR A 139 -5.11 -3.22 7.63
N LYS A 140 -3.95 -2.74 8.08
CA LYS A 140 -3.78 -2.10 9.38
C LYS A 140 -3.31 -0.66 9.14
N ARG A 141 -4.10 0.30 9.63
CA ARG A 141 -3.66 1.69 9.70
C ARG A 141 -2.83 1.87 10.97
N THR A 142 -1.51 1.89 10.82
CA THR A 142 -0.57 2.16 11.91
C THR A 142 0.01 3.55 11.69
N GLY A 143 -0.46 4.55 12.44
CA GLY A 143 0.13 5.90 12.47
C GLY A 143 0.73 6.40 11.14
N ARG A 144 2.08 6.31 11.01
CA ARG A 144 2.87 6.76 9.85
C ARG A 144 2.59 6.04 8.53
N TYR A 145 2.12 4.79 8.54
CA TYR A 145 1.98 3.96 7.34
C TYR A 145 0.65 3.21 7.27
N SER A 146 0.15 2.98 6.06
CA SER A 146 -0.93 2.01 5.82
C SER A 146 -0.31 0.67 5.41
N SER A 147 -0.29 -0.27 6.35
CA SER A 147 0.29 -1.61 6.14
C SER A 147 -0.78 -2.57 5.63
N VAL A 148 -0.45 -3.32 4.59
CA VAL A 148 -1.28 -4.36 3.98
C VAL A 148 -0.58 -5.69 4.18
N TYR A 149 -1.28 -6.65 4.78
CA TYR A 149 -0.78 -8.01 4.99
C TYR A 149 -1.48 -8.91 3.97
N ILE A 150 -0.71 -9.55 3.12
CA ILE A 150 -1.19 -10.26 1.95
C ILE A 150 -0.80 -11.72 2.08
N THR A 151 -1.74 -12.63 1.81
CA THR A 151 -1.45 -14.05 1.63
C THR A 151 -1.85 -14.46 0.22
N LEU A 152 -0.94 -15.12 -0.49
CA LEU A 152 -1.09 -15.53 -1.88
C LEU A 152 -0.54 -16.94 -2.10
N ASP A 153 -1.02 -17.61 -3.13
CA ASP A 153 -0.41 -18.83 -3.65
C ASP A 153 0.71 -18.47 -4.63
N ALA A 154 1.88 -19.06 -4.44
CA ALA A 154 2.99 -19.01 -5.37
C ALA A 154 3.27 -20.41 -5.92
N THR A 155 3.68 -20.49 -7.18
CA THR A 155 4.06 -21.74 -7.86
C THR A 155 5.54 -21.71 -8.18
N ASP A 156 6.25 -22.79 -7.87
CA ASP A 156 7.59 -23.02 -8.37
C ASP A 156 7.48 -23.62 -9.79
N PRO A 157 7.91 -22.90 -10.85
CA PRO A 157 7.82 -23.40 -12.21
C PRO A 157 8.71 -24.61 -12.47
N ALA A 158 9.77 -24.83 -11.68
CA ALA A 158 10.66 -25.97 -11.85
C ALA A 158 10.04 -27.29 -11.38
N THR A 159 9.24 -27.25 -10.31
CA THR A 159 8.63 -28.44 -9.72
C THR A 159 7.11 -28.53 -9.91
N GLY A 160 6.46 -27.43 -10.30
CA GLY A 160 5.00 -27.29 -10.31
C GLY A 160 4.38 -27.19 -8.92
N SER A 161 5.20 -27.18 -7.86
CA SER A 161 4.73 -27.13 -6.47
C SER A 161 4.09 -25.78 -6.16
N VAL A 162 3.08 -25.80 -5.30
CA VAL A 162 2.36 -24.59 -4.86
C VAL A 162 2.61 -24.39 -3.38
N CYS A 163 2.98 -23.17 -2.99
CA CYS A 163 3.16 -22.79 -1.59
C CYS A 163 2.35 -21.53 -1.24
N SER A 164 1.88 -21.46 0.00
CA SER A 164 1.30 -20.24 0.54
C SER A 164 2.42 -19.26 0.90
N PHE A 165 2.28 -18.01 0.48
CA PHE A 165 3.28 -16.96 0.59
C PHE A 165 2.67 -15.72 1.25
N GLN A 166 3.46 -15.05 2.08
CA GLN A 166 3.05 -13.90 2.88
C GLN A 166 3.89 -12.67 2.53
N THR A 167 3.20 -11.56 2.25
CA THR A 167 3.81 -10.24 2.01
C THR A 167 3.25 -9.20 2.97
N GLN A 168 4.09 -8.56 3.78
CA GLN A 168 3.73 -7.30 4.45
C GLN A 168 4.24 -6.15 3.59
N PHE A 169 3.31 -5.32 3.17
CA PHE A 169 3.55 -4.20 2.29
C PHE A 169 3.10 -2.89 2.93
N SER A 170 3.86 -1.82 2.73
CA SER A 170 3.52 -0.49 3.22
C SER A 170 3.67 0.55 2.11
N ASN A 171 2.68 1.44 2.04
CA ASN A 171 2.77 2.63 1.21
C ASN A 171 3.14 3.83 2.08
N ALA A 172 4.39 4.25 1.99
CA ALA A 172 4.91 5.39 2.73
C ALA A 172 4.63 6.75 2.08
N GLY A 173 4.06 6.75 0.86
CA GLY A 173 3.77 7.97 0.12
C GLY A 173 5.05 8.75 -0.22
N SER A 174 4.94 10.06 -0.37
CA SER A 174 6.09 10.95 -0.63
C SER A 174 6.79 11.42 0.65
N HIS A 175 6.47 10.84 1.80
CA HIS A 175 6.94 11.34 3.10
C HIS A 175 8.41 10.99 3.39
N LEU A 176 8.91 9.89 2.83
CA LEU A 176 10.29 9.45 3.06
C LEU A 176 11.29 10.22 2.19
N ARG A 177 11.00 10.45 0.91
CA ARG A 177 12.00 10.99 -0.04
C ARG A 177 11.42 12.05 -0.97
N LEU A 178 12.12 13.19 -1.06
CA LEU A 178 11.81 14.27 -1.99
C LEU A 178 11.88 13.76 -3.44
N ARG A 179 10.89 14.15 -4.26
CA ARG A 179 10.72 13.78 -5.69
C ARG A 179 10.26 12.34 -5.97
N ALA A 180 9.98 11.52 -4.97
CA ALA A 180 9.28 10.25 -5.18
C ALA A 180 7.76 10.50 -5.30
N ARG A 181 7.15 10.02 -6.39
CA ARG A 181 5.68 9.95 -6.54
C ARG A 181 5.11 8.82 -5.70
N ILE A 182 5.89 7.74 -5.57
CA ILE A 182 5.58 6.57 -4.75
C ILE A 182 6.85 6.13 -4.02
N THR A 183 6.70 5.82 -2.73
CA THR A 183 7.66 5.02 -1.97
C THR A 183 6.91 3.84 -1.36
N TRP A 184 7.31 2.63 -1.76
CA TRP A 184 6.73 1.36 -1.36
C TRP A 184 7.75 0.53 -0.62
N LEU A 185 7.31 -0.08 0.47
CA LEU A 185 8.15 -0.89 1.34
C LEU A 185 7.55 -2.29 1.44
N THR A 186 8.41 -3.28 1.36
CA THR A 186 8.12 -4.63 1.85
C THR A 186 8.87 -4.81 3.15
N PHE A 187 8.19 -5.35 4.16
CA PHE A 187 8.73 -5.66 5.49
C PHE A 187 8.72 -7.16 5.77
N ALA A 188 7.90 -7.91 5.03
CA ALA A 188 7.94 -9.35 5.02
C ALA A 188 7.67 -9.83 3.60
N ALA A 189 8.42 -10.84 3.20
CA ALA A 189 8.24 -11.59 1.96
C ALA A 189 8.75 -13.00 2.22
N ARG A 190 7.85 -13.92 2.56
CA ARG A 190 8.23 -15.26 3.02
C ARG A 190 7.21 -16.32 2.65
N ILE A 191 7.67 -17.55 2.51
CA ILE A 191 6.78 -18.72 2.49
C ILE A 191 6.11 -18.82 3.87
N LYS A 192 4.80 -19.04 3.91
CA LYS A 192 4.03 -19.16 5.15
C LYS A 192 4.52 -20.38 5.95
N GLN A 193 4.86 -20.17 7.21
CA GLN A 193 5.31 -21.21 8.15
C GLN A 193 4.39 -21.31 9.36
N ILE A 194 4.46 -22.43 10.09
CA ILE A 194 3.78 -22.63 11.37
C ILE A 194 4.84 -23.05 12.40
N PRO A 195 5.09 -22.25 13.47
CA PRO A 195 4.48 -20.94 13.78
C PRO A 195 5.01 -19.81 12.88
N ASN A 196 4.24 -18.72 12.74
CA ASN A 196 4.76 -17.52 12.09
C ASN A 196 5.86 -16.89 12.96
N GLU A 197 6.78 -16.16 12.33
CA GLU A 197 7.81 -15.38 13.02
C GLU A 197 7.45 -13.89 13.11
N PRO A 198 7.97 -13.16 14.11
CA PRO A 198 7.88 -11.71 14.17
C PRO A 198 8.34 -11.04 12.88
N ILE A 199 7.75 -9.87 12.59
CA ILE A 199 8.15 -9.06 11.45
C ILE A 199 8.89 -7.85 12.00
N ASP A 200 10.08 -7.60 11.46
CA ASP A 200 10.76 -6.32 11.60
C ASP A 200 10.05 -5.36 10.65
N ASP A 201 9.29 -4.40 11.17
CA ASP A 201 8.58 -3.40 10.36
C ASP A 201 9.27 -2.03 10.37
N ASP A 202 10.55 -2.01 10.76
CA ASP A 202 11.37 -0.81 10.84
C ASP A 202 12.30 -0.68 9.62
N TRP A 203 12.12 0.43 8.89
CA TRP A 203 12.98 0.82 7.78
C TRP A 203 13.84 2.02 8.22
N ASP A 204 15.12 1.76 8.49
CA ASP A 204 16.08 2.80 8.81
C ASP A 204 16.62 3.44 7.53
N GLU A 205 16.23 4.70 7.26
CA GLU A 205 16.72 5.45 6.10
C GLU A 205 18.24 5.65 6.09
N ASP A 206 18.85 5.62 7.28
CA ASP A 206 20.28 5.79 7.51
C ASP A 206 21.03 4.46 7.64
N THR A 207 20.39 3.35 7.24
CA THR A 207 20.99 2.00 7.25
C THR A 207 22.42 2.06 6.69
N PRO A 208 23.45 1.68 7.48
CA PRO A 208 24.85 1.75 7.07
C PRO A 208 25.19 0.91 5.84
N GLY A 209 24.40 -0.13 5.55
CA GLY A 209 24.57 -1.01 4.40
C GLY A 209 24.16 -0.42 3.04
N ILE A 210 23.39 0.67 3.03
CA ILE A 210 22.97 1.33 1.78
C ILE A 210 23.93 2.47 1.46
N ASN A 211 24.54 2.45 0.28
CA ASN A 211 25.46 3.52 -0.15
C ASN A 211 24.73 4.88 -0.25
N GLU A 212 25.40 5.96 0.17
CA GLU A 212 24.89 7.34 0.11
C GLU A 212 24.35 7.75 -1.27
N PHE A 213 24.92 7.19 -2.34
CA PHE A 213 24.43 7.37 -3.71
C PHE A 213 22.94 7.03 -3.89
N TYR A 214 22.41 6.08 -3.13
CA TYR A 214 21.00 5.67 -3.20
C TYR A 214 20.10 6.41 -2.20
N LYS A 215 20.68 7.19 -1.28
CA LYS A 215 19.94 7.96 -0.26
C LYS A 215 19.53 9.35 -0.73
N VAL A 216 20.17 9.87 -1.78
CA VAL A 216 19.84 11.17 -2.37
C VAL A 216 18.49 11.15 -3.12
N PRO A 217 17.86 12.31 -3.40
CA PRO A 217 16.63 12.37 -4.20
C PRO A 217 16.77 11.62 -5.55
N LEU A 218 15.67 11.02 -6.02
CA LEU A 218 15.66 10.33 -7.31
C LEU A 218 16.22 11.21 -8.44
N PRO A 219 17.15 10.67 -9.26
CA PRO A 219 17.69 11.42 -10.38
C PRO A 219 16.58 11.69 -11.40
N LYS A 220 16.80 12.72 -12.22
CA LYS A 220 16.00 12.88 -13.43
C LYS A 220 16.31 11.74 -14.40
N TRP A 221 15.51 11.63 -15.47
CA TRP A 221 15.88 10.80 -16.59
C TRP A 221 17.32 11.08 -17.01
N PHE A 222 18.11 10.03 -17.19
CA PHE A 222 19.55 10.17 -17.37
C PHE A 222 19.85 10.99 -18.64
N SER A 223 20.77 11.95 -18.49
CA SER A 223 21.57 12.46 -19.60
C SER A 223 22.85 11.62 -19.67
N ASP A 224 23.54 11.62 -20.80
CA ASP A 224 24.73 10.79 -21.06
C ASP A 224 25.98 11.23 -20.25
N GLU A 225 25.80 12.03 -19.21
CA GLU A 225 26.88 12.53 -18.38
C GLU A 225 27.46 11.44 -17.46
N ARG A 226 28.78 11.54 -17.29
CA ARG A 226 29.69 10.50 -16.79
C ARG A 226 29.76 10.50 -15.27
N GLY A 227 29.73 9.32 -14.65
CA GLY A 227 30.02 9.17 -13.22
C GLY A 227 29.68 7.79 -12.64
N SER A 228 28.75 7.07 -13.24
CA SER A 228 28.25 5.77 -12.78
C SER A 228 28.29 4.70 -13.87
N LYS A 229 28.44 3.42 -13.47
CA LYS A 229 28.42 2.28 -14.39
C LYS A 229 26.98 2.01 -14.84
N LYS A 230 26.59 2.63 -15.96
CA LYS A 230 25.32 2.36 -16.65
C LYS A 230 25.43 1.06 -17.44
N TYR A 231 24.47 0.16 -17.24
CA TYR A 231 24.31 -1.07 -18.00
C TYR A 231 23.06 -0.95 -18.87
N TYR A 232 23.24 -1.09 -20.18
CA TYR A 232 22.14 -1.12 -21.14
C TYR A 232 21.67 -2.57 -21.26
N VAL A 233 20.43 -2.84 -20.90
CA VAL A 233 19.87 -4.18 -20.94
C VAL A 233 19.64 -4.58 -22.40
N PRO A 234 20.22 -5.69 -22.88
CA PRO A 234 19.97 -6.20 -24.23
C PRO A 234 18.49 -6.52 -24.45
N GLU A 235 18.01 -6.36 -25.68
CA GLU A 235 16.61 -6.63 -26.05
C GLU A 235 16.18 -8.07 -25.71
N SER A 236 17.08 -9.03 -25.86
CA SER A 236 16.86 -10.44 -25.49
C SER A 236 16.53 -10.65 -24.01
N GLU A 237 16.99 -9.76 -23.12
CA GLU A 237 16.77 -9.87 -21.67
C GLU A 237 15.52 -9.09 -21.20
N LEU A 238 14.93 -8.24 -22.06
CA LEU A 238 13.80 -7.39 -21.68
C LEU A 238 12.51 -8.18 -21.43
N HIS A 239 12.27 -9.20 -22.26
CA HIS A 239 11.03 -9.98 -22.20
C HIS A 239 11.15 -11.26 -21.37
N ASP A 240 12.36 -11.75 -21.15
CA ASP A 240 12.61 -12.96 -20.35
C ASP A 240 12.67 -12.65 -18.84
N ASN A 241 12.64 -11.37 -18.47
CA ASN A 241 12.77 -10.93 -17.09
C ASN A 241 11.46 -10.35 -16.52
N ASP A 242 10.72 -11.19 -15.80
CA ASP A 242 9.50 -10.81 -15.07
C ASP A 242 9.70 -9.62 -14.13
N TRP A 243 10.92 -9.40 -13.63
CA TRP A 243 11.20 -8.25 -12.76
C TRP A 243 11.05 -6.93 -13.50
N LEU A 244 11.55 -6.85 -14.74
CA LEU A 244 11.47 -5.63 -15.55
C LEU A 244 10.02 -5.32 -15.93
N GLN A 245 9.24 -6.36 -16.24
CA GLN A 245 7.80 -6.23 -16.48
C GLN A 245 7.08 -5.73 -15.23
N LEU A 246 7.41 -6.27 -14.05
CA LEU A 246 6.83 -5.82 -12.79
C LEU A 246 7.20 -4.37 -12.46
N LEU A 247 8.45 -3.95 -12.70
CA LEU A 247 8.89 -2.57 -12.52
C LEU A 247 8.16 -1.60 -13.46
N MET A 248 7.94 -2.00 -14.72
CA MET A 248 7.13 -1.25 -15.67
C MET A 248 5.67 -1.10 -15.20
N GLU A 249 5.07 -2.18 -14.70
CA GLU A 249 3.71 -2.13 -14.11
C GLU A 249 3.65 -1.19 -12.91
N VAL A 250 4.65 -1.22 -12.02
CA VAL A 250 4.79 -0.31 -10.87
C VAL A 250 4.86 1.15 -11.33
N ALA A 251 5.71 1.43 -12.33
CA ALA A 251 5.86 2.76 -12.89
C ALA A 251 4.56 3.28 -13.50
N PHE A 252 3.86 2.44 -14.28
CA PHE A 252 2.58 2.81 -14.87
C PHE A 252 1.48 2.98 -13.81
N PHE A 253 1.41 2.11 -12.81
CA PHE A 253 0.48 2.24 -11.68
C PHE A 253 0.69 3.57 -10.94
N SER A 254 1.94 3.99 -10.75
CA SER A 254 2.26 5.30 -10.22
C SER A 254 1.69 6.42 -11.08
N LYS A 255 1.81 6.29 -12.40
CA LYS A 255 1.36 7.30 -13.37
C LYS A 255 -0.15 7.42 -13.45
N ALA A 256 -0.85 6.29 -13.37
CA ALA A 256 -2.31 6.19 -13.32
C ALA A 256 -2.93 6.61 -11.98
N ASN A 257 -2.21 7.41 -11.17
CA ASN A 257 -2.68 7.87 -9.86
C ASN A 257 -3.14 6.73 -8.94
N ARG A 258 -2.50 5.56 -9.06
CA ARG A 258 -2.79 4.37 -8.25
C ARG A 258 -4.19 3.81 -8.47
N ARG A 259 -4.78 4.07 -9.64
CA ARG A 259 -6.10 3.60 -10.06
C ARG A 259 -5.93 2.72 -11.29
N LEU A 260 -5.83 1.41 -11.05
CA LEU A 260 -5.89 0.40 -12.10
C LEU A 260 -6.79 -0.73 -11.62
N ASP A 261 -7.79 -1.03 -12.44
CA ASP A 261 -8.78 -2.08 -12.20
C ASP A 261 -8.54 -3.29 -13.12
N ALA A 262 -7.48 -3.27 -13.93
CA ALA A 262 -7.14 -4.34 -14.86
C ALA A 262 -5.68 -4.25 -15.30
N TYR A 263 -5.20 -5.35 -15.89
CA TYR A 263 -3.98 -5.35 -16.68
C TYR A 263 -4.16 -4.46 -17.91
N LEU A 264 -3.15 -3.66 -18.24
CA LEU A 264 -3.11 -2.87 -19.46
C LEU A 264 -2.04 -3.42 -20.39
N PRO A 265 -2.23 -3.30 -21.72
CA PRO A 265 -1.23 -3.74 -22.69
C PRO A 265 -0.03 -2.79 -22.64
N LEU A 266 0.97 -3.15 -21.84
CA LEU A 266 2.23 -2.44 -21.71
C LEU A 266 3.33 -3.18 -22.48
N GLU A 267 4.16 -2.43 -23.19
CA GLU A 267 5.28 -2.94 -23.97
C GLU A 267 6.56 -2.29 -23.45
N LEU A 268 7.54 -3.12 -23.06
CA LEU A 268 8.82 -2.65 -22.56
C LEU A 268 9.75 -2.33 -23.72
N ASN A 269 10.22 -1.08 -23.85
CA ASN A 269 11.02 -0.65 -25.00
C ASN A 269 12.52 -0.73 -24.70
N SER A 270 12.96 -0.22 -23.54
CA SER A 270 14.38 -0.22 -23.16
C SER A 270 14.56 -0.02 -21.67
N VAL A 271 15.58 -0.66 -21.10
CA VAL A 271 15.96 -0.48 -19.70
C VAL A 271 17.45 -0.15 -19.59
N VAL A 272 17.78 0.86 -18.79
CA VAL A 272 19.14 1.15 -18.36
C VAL A 272 19.22 0.99 -16.86
N VAL A 273 20.23 0.28 -16.38
CA VAL A 273 20.46 0.02 -14.95
C VAL A 273 21.70 0.76 -14.50
N GLU A 274 21.58 1.52 -13.43
CA GLU A 274 22.68 2.22 -12.78
C GLU A 274 22.87 1.66 -11.38
N THR A 275 24.05 1.09 -11.15
CA THR A 275 24.41 0.50 -9.86
C THR A 275 25.90 0.68 -9.56
N LEU A 276 26.21 0.90 -8.29
CA LEU A 276 27.57 0.92 -7.76
C LEU A 276 28.06 -0.48 -7.35
N GLU A 277 27.19 -1.48 -7.43
CA GLU A 277 27.57 -2.86 -7.13
C GLU A 277 28.39 -3.43 -8.29
N ASP A 278 29.63 -3.80 -7.96
CA ASP A 278 30.60 -4.41 -8.86
C ASP A 278 30.30 -5.89 -9.10
N GLU A 279 29.67 -6.55 -8.12
CA GLU A 279 29.09 -7.88 -8.15
C GLU A 279 27.59 -7.72 -7.86
N PRO A 280 26.71 -7.98 -8.84
CA PRO A 280 26.59 -9.33 -9.40
C PRO A 280 26.96 -9.41 -10.88
N ARG A 281 27.36 -10.60 -11.33
CA ARG A 281 27.43 -10.97 -12.77
C ARG A 281 26.17 -10.59 -13.54
N ASP A 282 25.03 -10.54 -12.84
CA ASP A 282 23.73 -10.13 -13.32
C ASP A 282 23.32 -8.79 -12.67
N LYS A 283 23.61 -7.69 -13.37
CA LYS A 283 23.32 -6.31 -12.93
C LYS A 283 21.83 -6.10 -12.57
N LEU A 284 20.92 -6.91 -13.13
CA LEU A 284 19.48 -6.83 -12.88
C LEU A 284 19.09 -7.33 -11.49
N LYS A 285 19.95 -8.14 -10.88
CA LYS A 285 19.77 -8.71 -9.53
C LYS A 285 20.48 -7.93 -8.43
N ALA A 286 21.19 -6.84 -8.77
CA ALA A 286 21.87 -5.98 -7.80
C ALA A 286 20.91 -5.55 -6.68
N ASP A 287 21.35 -5.55 -5.44
CA ASP A 287 20.53 -5.24 -4.26
C ASP A 287 20.04 -3.80 -4.30
N ASN A 288 20.91 -2.89 -4.73
CA ASN A 288 20.64 -1.48 -4.88
C ASN A 288 20.91 -1.05 -6.32
N ALA A 289 19.87 -0.55 -6.98
CA ALA A 289 19.94 -0.14 -8.38
C ALA A 289 18.91 0.93 -8.72
N ILE A 290 19.24 1.75 -9.70
CA ILE A 290 18.33 2.69 -10.33
C ILE A 290 18.04 2.19 -11.74
N PHE A 291 16.76 2.01 -12.04
CA PHE A 291 16.25 1.54 -13.32
C PHE A 291 15.63 2.72 -14.07
N TYR A 292 16.12 2.94 -15.28
CA TYR A 292 15.55 3.88 -16.24
C TYR A 292 14.78 3.09 -17.28
N ILE A 293 13.46 3.19 -17.22
CA ILE A 293 12.54 2.33 -17.96
C ILE A 293 11.82 3.17 -19.00
N SER A 294 12.00 2.83 -20.27
CA SER A 294 11.18 3.34 -21.37
C SER A 294 10.21 2.25 -21.80
N TYR A 295 8.94 2.61 -21.96
CA TYR A 295 7.89 1.65 -22.26
C TYR A 295 6.72 2.36 -22.95
N LYS A 296 5.82 1.58 -23.56
CA LYS A 296 4.65 2.07 -24.28
C LYS A 296 3.39 1.48 -23.69
N CYS A 297 2.36 2.31 -23.53
CA CYS A 297 1.00 1.87 -23.26
C CYS A 297 0.25 1.74 -24.59
N CYS A 298 -0.04 0.51 -24.98
CA CYS A 298 -0.70 0.18 -26.25
C CYS A 298 -2.23 0.17 -26.15
N ALA A 299 -2.79 0.74 -25.08
CA ALA A 299 -4.23 0.93 -24.96
C ALA A 299 -4.73 1.93 -26.01
N ASP A 300 -6.00 1.82 -26.37
CA ASP A 300 -6.63 2.79 -27.25
C ASP A 300 -6.54 4.20 -26.62
N PRO A 301 -5.98 5.20 -27.32
CA PRO A 301 -5.94 6.59 -26.84
C PRO A 301 -7.32 7.15 -26.48
N CYS A 302 -8.40 6.65 -27.09
CA CYS A 302 -9.77 7.01 -26.71
C CYS A 302 -10.19 6.40 -25.36
N SER A 303 -9.54 5.32 -24.91
CA SER A 303 -9.82 4.65 -23.64
C SER A 303 -9.01 5.20 -22.47
N THR A 304 -7.85 5.80 -22.71
CA THR A 304 -7.02 6.38 -21.65
C THR A 304 -6.09 7.49 -22.16
N PRO A 305 -5.96 8.61 -21.44
CA PRO A 305 -4.97 9.65 -21.76
C PRO A 305 -3.52 9.19 -21.53
N LEU A 306 -3.34 8.01 -20.92
CA LEU A 306 -2.05 7.39 -20.67
C LEU A 306 -1.63 6.45 -21.81
N ALA A 307 -2.22 6.54 -22.99
CA ALA A 307 -1.73 5.80 -24.16
C ALA A 307 -0.42 6.41 -24.69
N GLY A 308 0.42 5.60 -25.32
CA GLY A 308 1.67 6.03 -25.96
C GLY A 308 2.92 5.87 -25.09
N ASP A 309 3.98 6.60 -25.46
CA ASP A 309 5.33 6.39 -24.95
C ASP A 309 5.56 7.06 -23.60
N HIS A 310 6.23 6.32 -22.72
CA HIS A 310 6.45 6.69 -21.33
C HIS A 310 7.87 6.37 -20.88
N ARG A 311 8.30 7.14 -19.89
CA ARG A 311 9.59 7.01 -19.22
C ARG A 311 9.38 7.05 -17.72
N ALA A 312 10.12 6.22 -16.99
CA ALA A 312 10.10 6.18 -15.54
C ALA A 312 11.49 5.92 -14.98
N VAL A 313 11.77 6.53 -13.83
CA VAL A 313 12.96 6.24 -13.03
C VAL A 313 12.47 5.54 -11.77
N VAL A 314 12.96 4.32 -11.56
CA VAL A 314 12.63 3.51 -10.39
C VAL A 314 13.89 3.18 -9.64
N ARG A 315 13.94 3.46 -8.34
CA ARG A 315 15.03 3.00 -7.48
C ARG A 315 14.57 1.83 -6.65
N LYS A 316 15.41 0.79 -6.59
CA LYS A 316 15.31 -0.31 -5.65
C LYS A 316 16.44 -0.19 -4.65
N THR A 317 16.13 -0.35 -3.38
CA THR A 317 17.12 -0.53 -2.31
C THR A 317 16.73 -1.68 -1.40
N MET A 318 17.74 -2.38 -0.88
CA MET A 318 17.60 -3.42 0.13
C MET A 318 18.56 -3.12 1.29
N ASP A 319 18.08 -3.27 2.52
CA ASP A 319 18.82 -2.98 3.76
C ASP A 319 19.55 -4.23 4.33
N GLY A 320 19.43 -5.37 3.64
CA GLY A 320 19.97 -6.66 4.05
C GLY A 320 19.08 -7.46 5.00
N LYS A 321 17.96 -6.90 5.48
CA LYS A 321 17.01 -7.62 6.32
C LYS A 321 16.13 -8.55 5.46
N PRO A 322 15.76 -9.75 5.96
CA PRO A 322 14.89 -10.66 5.22
C PRO A 322 13.53 -10.03 4.90
N GLY A 323 13.12 -10.11 3.63
CA GLY A 323 11.86 -9.58 3.13
C GLY A 323 11.77 -8.06 3.06
N HIS A 324 12.88 -7.35 3.28
CA HIS A 324 12.96 -5.91 3.20
C HIS A 324 13.42 -5.43 1.81
N MET A 325 12.57 -4.62 1.19
CA MET A 325 12.89 -3.94 -0.06
C MET A 325 12.07 -2.66 -0.17
N CYS A 326 12.75 -1.59 -0.57
CA CYS A 326 12.15 -0.30 -0.89
C CYS A 326 12.15 -0.08 -2.40
N LEU A 327 11.00 0.37 -2.92
CA LEU A 327 10.82 0.80 -4.30
C LEU A 327 10.34 2.24 -4.34
N GLU A 328 11.07 3.06 -5.07
CA GLU A 328 10.75 4.47 -5.26
C GLU A 328 10.53 4.77 -6.74
N VAL A 329 9.43 5.45 -7.08
CA VAL A 329 9.16 5.89 -8.46
C VAL A 329 9.23 7.40 -8.54
N ALA A 330 10.02 7.93 -9.48
CA ALA A 330 10.25 9.36 -9.60
C ALA A 330 9.02 10.12 -10.10
N PHE A 331 8.89 11.36 -9.64
CA PHE A 331 7.93 12.32 -10.18
C PHE A 331 8.46 12.93 -11.48
N THR A 332 7.93 12.49 -12.63
CA THR A 332 8.29 13.06 -13.94
C THR A 332 7.42 14.29 -14.23
N LYS A 333 7.97 15.51 -14.11
CA LYS A 333 7.28 16.78 -14.44
C LYS A 333 7.04 17.00 -15.94
N GLU A 334 7.77 16.30 -16.81
CA GLU A 334 7.91 16.68 -18.23
C GLU A 334 6.70 16.35 -19.13
N GLN A 335 5.58 15.86 -18.60
CA GLN A 335 4.43 15.45 -19.43
C GLN A 335 3.11 16.12 -19.09
N ASN A 336 3.07 17.05 -18.13
CA ASN A 336 1.87 17.85 -17.82
C ASN A 336 1.85 19.22 -18.53
N LYS A 337 2.73 19.46 -19.51
CA LYS A 337 2.70 20.71 -20.30
C LYS A 337 1.48 20.84 -21.23
N ASN A 338 0.65 19.80 -21.35
CA ASN A 338 -0.52 19.81 -22.23
C ASN A 338 -1.87 19.92 -21.46
N GLU A 339 -1.85 20.22 -20.16
CA GLU A 339 -3.08 20.41 -19.36
C GLU A 339 -3.28 21.87 -18.89
N GLU A 340 -2.47 22.82 -19.36
CA GLU A 340 -2.59 24.27 -19.02
C GLU A 340 -2.65 25.20 -20.25
N GLU A 341 -2.98 24.68 -21.44
CA GLU A 341 -3.50 25.49 -22.57
C GLU A 341 -4.94 25.07 -22.88
#